data_AF-A0A2H3T8Q8-F1
#
_entry.id   AF-A0A2H3T8Q8-F1
#
_cell.length_a   1.000
_cell.length_b   1.000
_cell.length_c   1.000
_cell.angle_alpha   90.00
_cell.angle_beta   90.00
_cell.angle_gamma   90.00
#
_symmetry.space_group_name_H-M   'P 1'
#
loop_
_entity.id
_entity.type
_entity.pdbx_description
1 polymer ?
#
loop_
_entity_poly.entity_id
_entity_poly.type
_entity_poly.pdbx_seq_one_letter_code
_entity_poly.pdbx_strand_id
1 'polypeptide(L)'
;MKVQSIDIKKVIFTQLIDRIPTANKDAQQTLILAHRRELVEQAANHCQRAYPDKRIEIEMGNVHATGTADITVASVRSITSQGRLKKFDPSRFKLLLVDEAHHIVAPGYLKTLRHFGLDQKRPDSPNLVGVSATFSRFDGVKLGAAIDEIVYHKDYVDMISKKWLSDVIFTTVESKANLSEVKKGAFGDYLPSDLSKAVNTSEINDITVRSWMAKAPGRKSTLVFCVDVAHVVELTDRFRQHGFDARYVTGETPKIERGETLNSFRKGEFPVLVNCGVFTEGTDIPNIDCIILARPTRSRNLLVQMIGRGMRLHPGKKNCHIIDLVSSLDTGIVTTPTLFGLDPDILVERATVNDLRKIKDTEHVTSQQPLSYQTTPGPGADSVTFTDYDSVLDLIADTSGEKHIRAISKYAWVQVGKEKFVLSSPSGSYVRIERVNEQLNTKGPLYRAIEVRALPPGVAKAPYAMPREILTAATFTDAVHGADSFAAKMFPHTFIHRYQRWRTLPPTQGQVDFINKMRGKAEPLKLENLDKGKAADMITKLKHGARGQFARIEAGQRRQDKQDRLAEAKRLREQVKVGPVAS
;
A
#
# COMPACT_ATOMS: atom_id res chain seq x y z
N MET A 1 6.50 -6.35 -16.02
CA MET A 1 7.33 -6.90 -14.91
C MET A 1 7.38 -5.90 -13.74
N LYS A 2 7.20 -6.37 -12.50
CA LYS A 2 7.29 -5.55 -11.27
C LYS A 2 8.63 -5.73 -10.56
N VAL A 3 9.45 -4.69 -10.60
CA VAL A 3 10.85 -4.67 -10.13
C VAL A 3 11.21 -3.31 -9.52
N GLN A 4 11.69 -3.31 -8.27
CA GLN A 4 11.87 -2.08 -7.48
C GLN A 4 13.26 -1.45 -7.51
N SER A 5 14.23 -2.06 -8.19
CA SER A 5 15.59 -1.50 -8.37
C SER A 5 15.81 -0.99 -9.79
N ILE A 6 16.28 0.25 -9.93
CA ILE A 6 16.65 0.83 -11.24
C ILE A 6 17.78 0.04 -11.91
N ASP A 7 18.74 -0.47 -11.15
CA ASP A 7 19.88 -1.22 -11.72
C ASP A 7 19.43 -2.58 -12.27
N ILE A 8 18.51 -3.24 -11.58
CA ILE A 8 17.92 -4.50 -12.06
C ILE A 8 17.00 -4.25 -13.25
N LYS A 9 16.23 -3.16 -13.25
CA LYS A 9 15.40 -2.76 -14.40
C LYS A 9 16.27 -2.56 -15.65
N LYS A 10 17.40 -1.84 -15.53
CA LYS A 10 18.35 -1.62 -16.63
C LYS A 10 18.93 -2.93 -17.18
N VAL A 11 19.35 -3.85 -16.31
CA VAL A 11 19.86 -5.17 -16.73
C VAL A 11 18.78 -5.97 -17.46
N ILE A 12 17.55 -5.96 -16.96
CA ILE A 12 16.40 -6.60 -17.61
C ILE A 12 16.17 -6.02 -19.00
N PHE A 13 16.26 -4.69 -19.17
CA PHE A 13 16.05 -4.05 -20.48
C PHE A 13 17.07 -4.56 -21.49
N THR A 14 18.35 -4.56 -21.10
CA THR A 14 19.39 -5.05 -21.99
C THR A 14 19.22 -6.53 -22.28
N GLN A 15 18.96 -7.40 -21.30
CA GLN A 15 18.87 -8.84 -21.58
C GLN A 15 17.60 -9.24 -22.37
N LEU A 16 16.53 -8.46 -22.30
CA LEU A 16 15.28 -8.75 -23.02
C LEU A 16 15.37 -8.45 -24.52
N ILE A 17 16.09 -7.40 -24.93
CA ILE A 17 16.14 -6.95 -26.32
C ILE A 17 16.60 -8.05 -27.29
N ASP A 18 17.57 -8.87 -26.88
CA ASP A 18 18.08 -9.98 -27.70
C ASP A 18 17.22 -11.24 -27.61
N ARG A 19 16.47 -11.42 -26.52
CA ARG A 19 15.66 -12.62 -26.29
C ARG A 19 14.26 -12.55 -26.90
N ILE A 20 13.78 -11.35 -27.21
CA ILE A 20 12.48 -11.17 -27.83
C ILE A 20 12.56 -11.51 -29.31
N PRO A 21 11.77 -12.50 -29.78
CA PRO A 21 11.77 -12.93 -31.18
C PRO A 21 11.25 -11.82 -32.08
N THR A 22 11.72 -11.81 -33.32
CA THR A 22 11.27 -10.85 -34.33
C THR A 22 10.01 -11.38 -35.00
N ALA A 23 9.00 -10.54 -35.18
CA ALA A 23 7.75 -10.95 -35.85
C ALA A 23 7.99 -11.26 -37.34
N ASN A 24 8.93 -10.55 -37.97
CA ASN A 24 9.38 -10.77 -39.35
C ASN A 24 10.88 -10.39 -39.47
N LYS A 25 11.49 -10.52 -40.65
CA LYS A 25 12.91 -10.24 -40.87
C LYS A 25 13.26 -8.75 -40.71
N ASP A 26 12.32 -7.85 -41.02
CA ASP A 26 12.52 -6.40 -41.03
C ASP A 26 12.27 -5.75 -39.66
N ALA A 27 11.56 -6.43 -38.76
CA ALA A 27 11.23 -6.01 -37.41
C ALA A 27 12.40 -6.24 -36.45
N GLN A 28 13.47 -5.46 -36.56
CA GLN A 28 14.67 -5.59 -35.70
C GLN A 28 14.78 -4.50 -34.62
N GLN A 29 14.10 -3.36 -34.82
CA GLN A 29 14.28 -2.18 -33.98
C GLN A 29 13.57 -2.29 -32.62
N THR A 30 14.13 -1.58 -31.63
CA THR A 30 13.55 -1.44 -30.29
C THR A 30 13.33 0.03 -29.96
N LEU A 31 12.18 0.33 -29.36
CA LEU A 31 11.88 1.65 -28.79
C LEU A 31 11.76 1.55 -27.26
N ILE A 32 12.57 2.32 -26.53
CA ILE A 32 12.50 2.44 -25.08
C ILE A 32 11.88 3.79 -24.73
N LEU A 33 10.74 3.78 -24.05
CA LEU A 33 10.00 4.96 -23.62
C LEU A 33 10.24 5.25 -22.14
N ALA A 34 10.59 6.49 -21.85
CA ALA A 34 10.66 7.01 -20.48
C ALA A 34 10.07 8.41 -20.38
N HIS A 35 9.60 8.79 -19.20
CA HIS A 35 8.90 10.07 -18.98
C HIS A 35 9.84 11.21 -18.51
N ARG A 36 11.04 10.88 -18.00
CA ARG A 36 12.04 11.85 -17.51
C ARG A 36 13.32 11.81 -18.33
N ARG A 37 13.99 12.96 -18.42
CA ARG A 37 15.26 13.13 -19.16
C ARG A 37 16.36 12.24 -18.60
N GLU A 38 16.48 12.20 -17.28
CA GLU A 38 17.52 11.44 -16.58
C GLU A 38 17.35 9.93 -16.82
N LEU A 39 16.12 9.43 -16.94
CA LEU A 39 15.84 8.03 -17.26
C LEU A 39 16.22 7.72 -18.72
N VAL A 40 15.90 8.63 -19.65
CA VAL A 40 16.30 8.50 -21.06
C VAL A 40 17.83 8.43 -21.19
N GLU A 41 18.55 9.38 -20.57
CA GLU A 41 20.01 9.43 -20.61
C GLU A 41 20.63 8.17 -19.96
N GLN A 42 20.12 7.74 -18.81
CA GLN A 42 20.61 6.53 -18.15
C GLN A 42 20.35 5.26 -18.96
N ALA A 43 19.17 5.11 -19.56
CA ALA A 43 18.84 3.96 -20.39
C ALA A 43 19.70 3.93 -21.66
N ALA A 44 19.91 5.08 -22.31
CA ALA A 44 20.78 5.19 -23.48
C ALA A 44 22.24 4.83 -23.15
N ASN A 45 22.81 5.41 -22.08
CA ASN A 45 24.17 5.08 -21.62
C ASN A 45 24.32 3.60 -21.25
N HIS A 46 23.27 2.99 -20.70
CA HIS A 46 23.27 1.56 -20.39
C HIS A 46 23.23 0.70 -21.66
N CYS A 47 22.38 1.05 -22.62
CA CYS A 47 22.34 0.37 -23.92
C CYS A 47 23.68 0.49 -24.65
N GLN A 48 24.32 1.67 -24.63
CA GLN A 48 25.58 1.91 -25.34
C GLN A 48 26.71 1.02 -24.83
N ARG A 49 26.73 0.75 -23.52
CA ARG A 49 27.71 -0.14 -22.89
C ARG A 49 27.40 -1.61 -23.13
N ALA A 50 26.12 -1.98 -23.14
CA ALA A 50 25.70 -3.37 -23.36
C ALA A 50 25.75 -3.80 -24.83
N TYR A 51 25.62 -2.85 -25.76
CA TYR A 51 25.51 -3.06 -27.19
C TYR A 51 26.48 -2.16 -27.97
N PRO A 52 27.80 -2.42 -27.89
CA PRO A 52 28.80 -1.59 -28.56
C PRO A 52 28.62 -1.58 -30.09
N ASP A 53 28.11 -2.67 -30.66
CA ASP A 53 27.95 -2.84 -32.11
C ASP A 53 26.61 -2.34 -32.66
N LYS A 54 25.69 -1.85 -31.82
CA LYS A 54 24.35 -1.40 -32.24
C LYS A 54 24.23 0.12 -32.36
N ARG A 55 23.48 0.54 -33.38
CA ARG A 55 22.81 1.84 -33.57
C ARG A 55 22.01 2.28 -32.35
N ILE A 56 22.50 3.19 -31.48
CA ILE A 56 21.70 3.75 -30.39
C ILE A 56 21.48 5.26 -30.57
N GLU A 57 20.22 5.68 -30.55
CA GLU A 57 19.84 7.09 -30.69
C GLU A 57 18.88 7.55 -29.58
N ILE A 58 18.92 8.86 -29.30
CA ILE A 58 18.04 9.50 -28.31
C ILE A 58 17.04 10.42 -29.03
N GLU A 59 15.77 10.33 -28.65
CA GLU A 59 14.72 11.27 -29.08
C GLU A 59 14.22 12.08 -27.87
N MET A 60 14.77 13.27 -27.67
CA MET A 60 14.50 14.08 -26.47
C MET A 60 14.87 15.56 -26.64
N GLY A 61 13.91 16.46 -26.40
CA GLY A 61 14.14 17.92 -26.46
C GLY A 61 14.66 18.34 -27.84
N ASN A 62 15.87 18.91 -27.87
CA ASN A 62 16.55 19.33 -29.10
C ASN A 62 17.39 18.20 -29.74
N VAL A 63 17.37 16.99 -29.17
CA VAL A 63 18.01 15.80 -29.73
C VAL A 63 16.97 15.01 -30.51
N HIS A 64 17.26 14.73 -31.78
CA HIS A 64 16.35 14.06 -32.71
C HIS A 64 16.98 12.76 -33.18
N ALA A 65 16.27 11.65 -33.00
CA ALA A 65 16.66 10.38 -33.61
C ALA A 65 16.33 10.40 -35.12
N THR A 66 17.01 9.58 -35.90
CA THR A 66 16.74 9.41 -37.33
C THR A 66 15.50 8.54 -37.59
N GLY A 67 15.13 7.69 -36.64
CA GLY A 67 14.10 6.65 -36.81
C GLY A 67 14.66 5.32 -37.35
N THR A 68 15.97 5.25 -37.63
CA THR A 68 16.62 4.08 -38.27
C THR A 68 17.58 3.32 -37.36
N ALA A 69 17.79 3.77 -36.12
CA ALA A 69 18.66 3.11 -35.14
C ALA A 69 18.09 1.76 -34.69
N ASP A 70 18.97 0.82 -34.33
CA ASP A 70 18.59 -0.48 -33.76
C ASP A 70 17.84 -0.31 -32.44
N ILE A 71 18.28 0.64 -31.61
CA ILE A 71 17.64 0.99 -30.34
C ILE A 71 17.46 2.51 -30.29
N THR A 72 16.21 2.95 -30.14
CA THR A 72 15.89 4.34 -29.86
C THR A 72 15.41 4.49 -28.41
N VAL A 73 16.01 5.41 -27.65
CA VAL A 73 15.53 5.78 -26.31
C VAL A 73 14.86 7.15 -26.38
N ALA A 74 13.58 7.21 -26.05
CA ALA A 74 12.75 8.38 -26.31
C ALA A 74 12.03 8.89 -25.06
N SER A 75 12.00 10.22 -24.92
CA SER A 75 11.08 10.87 -24.01
C SER A 75 9.67 10.87 -24.59
N VAL A 76 8.68 10.43 -23.82
CA VAL A 76 7.27 10.39 -24.25
C VAL A 76 6.75 11.77 -24.65
N ARG A 77 7.17 12.83 -23.94
CA ARG A 77 6.79 14.20 -24.26
C ARG A 77 7.38 14.66 -25.60
N SER A 78 8.62 14.26 -25.90
CA SER A 78 9.30 14.67 -27.13
C SER A 78 8.85 13.87 -28.33
N ILE A 79 8.72 12.54 -28.22
CA ILE A 79 8.33 11.70 -29.35
C ILE A 79 6.91 12.01 -29.85
N THR A 80 6.03 12.47 -28.96
CA THR A 80 4.63 12.82 -29.30
C THR A 80 4.45 14.23 -29.84
N SER A 81 5.50 15.07 -29.82
CA SER A 81 5.46 16.47 -30.26
C SER A 81 5.71 16.59 -31.77
N GLN A 82 5.20 17.67 -32.38
CA GLN A 82 5.59 18.15 -33.72
C GLN A 82 5.69 17.08 -34.82
N GLY A 83 4.84 16.05 -34.80
CA GLY A 83 4.85 14.97 -35.78
C GLY A 83 6.09 14.06 -35.74
N ARG A 84 6.97 14.18 -34.73
CA ARG A 84 8.22 13.39 -34.62
C ARG A 84 7.99 11.89 -34.61
N LEU A 85 6.83 11.45 -34.11
CA LEU A 85 6.41 10.05 -34.10
C LEU A 85 6.31 9.45 -35.52
N LYS A 86 6.00 10.24 -36.55
CA LYS A 86 5.73 9.77 -37.91
C LYS A 86 6.92 9.09 -38.59
N LYS A 87 8.15 9.43 -38.21
CA LYS A 87 9.37 8.84 -38.80
C LYS A 87 9.68 7.43 -38.31
N PHE A 88 9.01 6.98 -37.25
CA PHE A 88 9.18 5.64 -36.70
C PHE A 88 8.17 4.71 -37.35
N ASP A 89 8.60 3.92 -38.33
CA ASP A 89 7.74 2.94 -39.00
C ASP A 89 7.43 1.76 -38.06
N PRO A 90 6.15 1.54 -37.69
CA PRO A 90 5.77 0.45 -36.78
C PRO A 90 6.23 -0.94 -37.21
N SER A 91 6.26 -1.21 -38.52
CA SER A 91 6.57 -2.54 -39.07
C SER A 91 8.02 -2.98 -38.80
N ARG A 92 8.90 -2.03 -38.48
CA ARG A 92 10.32 -2.26 -38.22
C ARG A 92 10.64 -2.52 -36.75
N PHE A 93 9.66 -2.38 -35.85
CA PHE A 93 9.87 -2.59 -34.42
C PHE A 93 9.42 -3.98 -33.99
N LYS A 94 10.28 -4.70 -33.26
CA LYS A 94 9.89 -5.93 -32.56
C LYS A 94 9.48 -5.72 -31.11
N LEU A 95 9.92 -4.60 -30.52
CA LEU A 95 9.80 -4.36 -29.09
C LEU A 95 9.61 -2.88 -28.78
N LEU A 96 8.55 -2.61 -28.02
CA LEU A 96 8.36 -1.38 -27.26
C LEU A 96 8.54 -1.68 -25.78
N LEU A 97 9.54 -1.05 -25.16
CA LEU A 97 9.80 -1.14 -23.74
C LEU A 97 9.39 0.15 -23.06
N VAL A 98 8.60 0.06 -21.99
CA VAL A 98 8.14 1.21 -21.20
C VAL A 98 8.75 1.16 -19.80
N ASP A 99 9.60 2.13 -19.47
CA ASP A 99 10.05 2.34 -18.09
C ASP A 99 9.03 3.15 -17.30
N GLU A 100 8.94 2.86 -15.99
CA GLU A 100 7.91 3.38 -15.10
C GLU A 100 6.49 3.23 -15.70
N ALA A 101 6.19 1.99 -16.14
CA ALA A 101 4.96 1.63 -16.84
C ALA A 101 3.66 1.92 -16.06
N HIS A 102 3.73 2.33 -14.79
CA HIS A 102 2.56 2.86 -14.08
C HIS A 102 1.99 4.16 -14.72
N HIS A 103 2.76 4.82 -15.59
CA HIS A 103 2.33 5.97 -16.38
C HIS A 103 1.69 5.62 -17.73
N ILE A 104 1.68 4.34 -18.14
CA ILE A 104 1.36 3.91 -19.53
C ILE A 104 -0.02 4.31 -20.04
N VAL A 105 -0.97 4.58 -19.13
CA VAL A 105 -2.33 5.02 -19.46
C VAL A 105 -2.44 6.54 -19.70
N ALA A 106 -1.36 7.31 -19.56
CA ALA A 106 -1.38 8.75 -19.83
C ALA A 106 -1.51 9.03 -21.34
N PRO A 107 -2.16 10.14 -21.75
CA PRO A 107 -2.46 10.42 -23.16
C PRO A 107 -1.25 10.36 -24.10
N GLY A 108 -0.08 10.81 -23.65
CA GLY A 108 1.16 10.73 -24.43
C GLY A 108 1.59 9.29 -24.72
N TYR A 109 1.56 8.40 -23.72
CA TYR A 109 1.86 6.99 -23.91
C TYR A 109 0.84 6.34 -24.83
N LEU A 110 -0.46 6.53 -24.59
CA LEU A 110 -1.52 5.96 -25.42
C LEU A 110 -1.42 6.39 -26.89
N LYS A 111 -1.04 7.65 -27.16
CA LYS A 111 -0.79 8.15 -28.52
C LYS A 111 0.35 7.41 -29.18
N THR A 112 1.46 7.20 -28.48
CA THR A 112 2.59 6.42 -29.00
C THR A 112 2.19 4.97 -29.22
N LEU A 113 1.55 4.32 -28.26
CA LEU A 113 1.11 2.92 -28.38
C LEU A 113 0.17 2.71 -29.58
N ARG A 114 -0.79 3.62 -29.79
CA ARG A 114 -1.69 3.58 -30.95
C ARG A 114 -0.94 3.66 -32.28
N HIS A 115 0.10 4.48 -32.37
CA HIS A 115 0.93 4.57 -33.58
C HIS A 115 1.58 3.23 -33.92
N PHE A 116 1.99 2.46 -32.91
CA PHE A 116 2.56 1.13 -33.07
C PHE A 116 1.50 0.01 -33.11
N GLY A 117 0.21 0.32 -33.25
CA GLY A 117 -0.86 -0.68 -33.29
C GLY A 117 -0.98 -1.50 -32.01
N LEU A 118 -0.67 -0.92 -30.85
CA LEU A 118 -0.75 -1.56 -29.52
C LEU A 118 -2.03 -1.20 -28.75
N ASP A 119 -2.94 -0.45 -29.35
CA ASP A 119 -4.28 -0.21 -28.81
C ASP A 119 -5.21 -1.41 -28.99
N GLN A 120 -4.93 -2.28 -29.97
CA GLN A 120 -5.55 -3.59 -30.17
C GLN A 120 -4.46 -4.59 -30.54
N LYS A 121 -4.40 -5.75 -29.89
CA LYS A 121 -3.38 -6.76 -30.15
C LYS A 121 -3.54 -7.32 -31.56
N ARG A 122 -2.56 -7.10 -32.43
CA ARG A 122 -2.51 -7.67 -33.79
C ARG A 122 -1.29 -8.58 -33.94
N PRO A 123 -1.32 -9.57 -34.85
CA PRO A 123 -0.20 -10.49 -35.07
C PRO A 123 1.09 -9.80 -35.52
N ASP A 124 0.97 -8.64 -36.18
CA ASP A 124 2.06 -7.82 -36.71
C ASP A 124 2.52 -6.70 -35.76
N SER A 125 1.86 -6.52 -34.61
CA SER A 125 2.25 -5.52 -33.63
C SER A 125 3.54 -5.92 -32.91
N PRO A 126 4.39 -4.94 -32.52
CA PRO A 126 5.56 -5.21 -31.68
C PRO A 126 5.16 -5.79 -30.32
N ASN A 127 6.10 -6.45 -29.66
CA ASN A 127 5.91 -6.84 -28.26
C ASN A 127 5.93 -5.60 -27.35
N LEU A 128 5.02 -5.51 -26.38
CA LEU A 128 5.00 -4.43 -25.39
C LEU A 128 5.43 -4.96 -24.02
N VAL A 129 6.52 -4.40 -23.48
CA VAL A 129 7.01 -4.75 -22.14
C VAL A 129 7.07 -3.52 -21.26
N GLY A 130 6.19 -3.47 -20.26
CA GLY A 130 6.23 -2.46 -19.21
C GLY A 130 7.01 -2.92 -17.98
N VAL A 131 7.90 -2.08 -17.46
CA VAL A 131 8.62 -2.33 -16.21
C VAL A 131 8.37 -1.19 -15.25
N SER A 132 8.06 -1.53 -13.99
CA SER A 132 7.76 -0.54 -12.97
C SER A 132 8.07 -1.08 -11.57
N ALA A 133 8.42 -0.20 -10.64
CA ALA A 133 8.51 -0.54 -9.21
C ALA A 133 7.11 -0.72 -8.58
N THR A 134 6.11 -0.09 -9.18
CA THR A 134 4.75 0.05 -8.65
C THR A 134 3.74 -0.25 -9.76
N PHE A 135 2.70 -1.05 -9.46
CA PHE A 135 1.62 -1.36 -10.42
C PHE A 135 0.23 -0.97 -9.88
N SER A 136 0.15 -0.50 -8.64
CA SER A 136 -1.09 -0.05 -7.98
C SER A 136 -1.29 1.45 -8.17
N ARG A 137 -2.21 1.93 -9.02
CA ARG A 137 -2.58 3.35 -9.03
C ARG A 137 -3.66 3.63 -7.97
N PHE A 138 -3.57 4.79 -7.32
CA PHE A 138 -4.55 5.24 -6.31
C PHE A 138 -5.93 5.56 -6.92
N ASP A 139 -5.99 5.82 -8.23
CA ASP A 139 -7.24 6.09 -8.95
C ASP A 139 -8.09 4.85 -9.26
N GLY A 140 -7.62 3.64 -8.89
CA GLY A 140 -8.34 2.39 -9.15
C GLY A 140 -8.42 2.02 -10.63
N VAL A 141 -7.71 2.73 -11.51
CA VAL A 141 -7.65 2.41 -12.95
C VAL A 141 -6.69 1.23 -13.12
N LYS A 142 -7.23 0.09 -13.53
CA LYS A 142 -6.42 -1.10 -13.85
C LYS A 142 -5.47 -0.75 -14.99
N LEU A 143 -4.19 -1.12 -14.86
CA LEU A 143 -3.23 -1.11 -15.97
C LEU A 143 -3.68 -1.98 -17.16
N GLY A 144 -4.68 -2.84 -16.96
CA GLY A 144 -5.29 -3.72 -17.96
C GLY A 144 -5.95 -3.02 -19.15
N ALA A 145 -5.86 -1.69 -19.27
CA ALA A 145 -6.20 -0.98 -20.51
C ALA A 145 -5.06 -0.99 -21.54
N ALA A 146 -3.81 -1.28 -21.14
CA ALA A 146 -2.64 -1.24 -22.04
C ALA A 146 -1.63 -2.39 -21.83
N ILE A 147 -1.68 -3.14 -20.71
CA ILE A 147 -0.81 -4.30 -20.47
C ILE A 147 -1.66 -5.51 -20.13
N ASP A 148 -1.50 -6.58 -20.91
CA ASP A 148 -2.27 -7.83 -20.82
C ASP A 148 -2.10 -8.54 -19.47
N GLU A 149 -0.86 -8.65 -18.96
CA GLU A 149 -0.55 -9.48 -17.80
C GLU A 149 0.72 -9.03 -17.05
N ILE A 150 0.83 -9.42 -15.77
CA ILE A 150 2.04 -9.30 -14.98
C ILE A 150 2.82 -10.62 -15.05
N VAL A 151 3.77 -10.72 -15.98
CA VAL A 151 4.57 -11.95 -16.21
C VAL A 151 5.63 -12.24 -15.13
N TYR A 152 6.00 -11.23 -14.33
CA TYR A 152 7.01 -11.38 -13.28
C TYR A 152 6.82 -10.32 -12.20
N HIS A 153 6.90 -10.73 -10.94
CA HIS A 153 6.91 -9.86 -9.78
C HIS A 153 7.98 -10.32 -8.79
N LYS A 154 8.81 -9.39 -8.34
CA LYS A 154 9.65 -9.57 -7.16
C LYS A 154 9.40 -8.46 -6.14
N ASP A 155 9.23 -8.84 -4.89
CA ASP A 155 8.99 -7.91 -3.79
C ASP A 155 10.31 -7.41 -3.19
N TYR A 156 10.33 -6.18 -2.65
CA TYR A 156 11.55 -5.59 -2.08
C TYR A 156 12.07 -6.42 -0.93
N VAL A 157 11.19 -7.05 -0.15
CA VAL A 157 11.62 -7.89 0.97
C VAL A 157 12.44 -9.08 0.47
N ASP A 158 12.04 -9.69 -0.64
CA ASP A 158 12.80 -10.77 -1.28
C ASP A 158 14.12 -10.25 -1.89
N MET A 159 14.18 -8.98 -2.25
CA MET A 159 15.38 -8.35 -2.79
C MET A 159 16.36 -7.96 -1.68
N ILE A 160 15.86 -7.49 -0.53
CA ILE A 160 16.67 -7.22 0.67
C ILE A 160 17.21 -8.53 1.22
N SER A 161 16.38 -9.56 1.39
CA SER A 161 16.80 -10.85 1.94
C SER A 161 17.88 -11.53 1.09
N LYS A 162 17.81 -11.38 -0.24
CA LYS A 162 18.81 -11.85 -1.20
C LYS A 162 20.00 -10.90 -1.38
N LYS A 163 20.10 -9.84 -0.57
CA LYS A 163 21.16 -8.81 -0.63
C LYS A 163 21.32 -8.14 -1.99
N TRP A 164 20.25 -8.09 -2.78
CA TRP A 164 20.17 -7.31 -4.02
C TRP A 164 19.83 -5.84 -3.75
N LEU A 165 19.32 -5.55 -2.55
CA LEU A 165 19.08 -4.23 -2.01
C LEU A 165 19.76 -4.13 -0.63
N SER A 166 20.12 -2.91 -0.24
CA SER A 166 20.57 -2.58 1.11
C SER A 166 19.47 -2.89 2.13
N ASP A 167 19.86 -3.32 3.32
CA ASP A 167 18.94 -3.44 4.45
C ASP A 167 18.34 -2.07 4.79
N VAL A 168 17.13 -2.09 5.36
CA VAL A 168 16.36 -0.88 5.72
C VAL A 168 15.88 -0.99 7.16
N ILE A 169 16.03 0.11 7.90
CA ILE A 169 15.46 0.28 9.24
C ILE A 169 14.50 1.46 9.26
N PHE A 170 13.44 1.34 10.04
CA PHE A 170 12.35 2.29 10.06
C PHE A 170 12.15 2.91 11.43
N THR A 171 11.99 4.23 11.48
CA THR A 171 11.55 4.96 12.64
C THR A 171 10.39 5.86 12.25
N THR A 172 9.27 5.78 12.97
CA THR A 172 8.16 6.73 12.83
C THR A 172 8.23 7.75 13.95
N VAL A 173 8.00 9.01 13.62
CA VAL A 173 7.99 10.13 14.56
C VAL A 173 6.65 10.81 14.44
N GLU A 174 5.93 10.88 15.55
CA GLU A 174 4.66 11.58 15.59
C GLU A 174 4.90 13.09 15.41
N SER A 175 4.27 13.63 14.38
CA SER A 175 4.18 15.05 14.08
C SER A 175 2.84 15.57 14.55
N LYS A 176 2.85 16.77 15.13
CA LYS A 176 1.63 17.50 15.52
C LYS A 176 0.89 18.12 14.33
N ALA A 177 1.24 17.75 13.10
CA ALA A 177 0.55 18.22 11.90
C ALA A 177 -0.92 17.79 11.91
N ASN A 178 -1.84 18.74 11.71
CA ASN A 178 -3.25 18.43 11.50
C ASN A 178 -3.55 18.36 10.00
N LEU A 179 -3.88 17.17 9.50
CA LEU A 179 -4.20 16.94 8.08
C LEU A 179 -5.71 16.86 7.77
N SER A 180 -6.59 16.97 8.77
CA SER A 180 -8.04 16.81 8.61
C SER A 180 -8.68 17.77 7.60
N GLU A 181 -8.12 18.98 7.45
CA GLU A 181 -8.63 20.01 6.55
C GLU A 181 -7.89 20.07 5.20
N VAL A 182 -6.88 19.21 5.00
CA VAL A 182 -6.05 19.25 3.79
C VAL A 182 -6.82 18.66 2.62
N LYS A 183 -7.04 19.48 1.58
CA LYS A 183 -7.80 19.08 0.40
C LYS A 183 -7.08 17.99 -0.41
N LYS A 184 -7.87 17.20 -1.13
CA LYS A 184 -7.37 16.21 -2.09
C LYS A 184 -7.05 16.91 -3.42
N GLY A 185 -5.90 16.58 -3.99
CA GLY A 185 -5.49 16.98 -5.33
C GLY A 185 -6.08 16.09 -6.43
N ALA A 186 -5.84 16.48 -7.69
CA ALA A 186 -6.41 15.84 -8.88
C ALA A 186 -6.07 14.35 -9.04
N PHE A 187 -4.97 13.88 -8.46
CA PHE A 187 -4.50 12.50 -8.53
C PHE A 187 -4.80 11.69 -7.26
N GLY A 188 -5.60 12.25 -6.34
CA GLY A 188 -6.03 11.59 -5.10
C GLY A 188 -5.04 11.65 -3.93
N ASP A 189 -3.82 12.16 -4.14
CA ASP A 189 -2.92 12.60 -3.06
C ASP A 189 -3.34 13.99 -2.53
N TYR A 190 -2.72 14.49 -1.46
CA TYR A 190 -3.01 15.83 -0.94
C TYR A 190 -2.66 16.95 -1.93
N LEU A 191 -3.42 18.05 -1.89
CA LEU A 191 -3.09 19.27 -2.62
C LEU A 191 -1.82 19.90 -2.01
N PRO A 192 -0.72 20.08 -2.78
CA PRO A 192 0.57 20.51 -2.21
C PRO A 192 0.51 21.83 -1.43
N SER A 193 -0.23 22.83 -1.93
CA SER A 193 -0.34 24.14 -1.27
C SER A 193 -1.01 24.07 0.10
N ASP A 194 -2.00 23.21 0.26
CA ASP A 194 -2.71 23.04 1.53
C ASP A 194 -1.91 22.14 2.47
N LEU A 195 -1.27 21.10 1.93
CA LEU A 195 -0.39 20.23 2.71
C LEU A 195 0.80 21.00 3.28
N SER A 196 1.41 21.90 2.49
CA SER A 196 2.55 22.71 2.91
C SER A 196 2.19 23.57 4.13
N LYS A 197 1.01 24.20 4.15
CA LYS A 197 0.55 24.98 5.32
C LYS A 197 0.43 24.14 6.59
N ALA A 198 0.04 22.87 6.46
CA ALA A 198 -0.15 21.99 7.61
C ALA A 198 1.17 21.44 8.18
N VAL A 199 2.19 21.25 7.34
CA VAL A 199 3.46 20.59 7.74
C VAL A 199 4.66 21.52 7.82
N ASN A 200 4.67 22.62 7.05
CA ASN A 200 5.76 23.59 7.02
C ASN A 200 5.56 24.65 8.12
N THR A 201 5.57 24.21 9.37
CA THR A 201 5.53 25.10 10.54
C THR A 201 6.87 25.05 11.27
N SER A 202 7.21 26.14 11.99
CA SER A 202 8.46 26.19 12.75
C SER A 202 8.58 25.02 13.74
N GLU A 203 7.49 24.65 14.41
CA GLU A 203 7.45 23.53 15.37
C GLU A 203 7.71 22.18 14.67
N ILE A 204 7.01 21.90 13.56
CA ILE A 204 7.14 20.61 12.85
C ILE A 204 8.51 20.48 12.19
N ASN A 205 9.03 21.57 11.60
CA ASN A 205 10.37 21.59 11.02
C ASN A 205 11.44 21.37 12.09
N ASP A 206 11.29 21.98 13.27
CA ASP A 206 12.21 21.78 14.39
C ASP A 206 12.16 20.34 14.94
N ILE A 207 10.96 19.78 15.12
CA ILE A 207 10.76 18.36 15.48
C ILE A 207 11.42 17.44 14.46
N THR A 208 11.29 17.75 13.17
CA THR A 208 11.88 16.96 12.07
C THR A 208 13.40 16.89 12.18
N VAL A 209 14.06 18.05 12.35
CA VAL A 209 15.52 18.11 12.46
C VAL A 209 16.02 17.46 13.75
N ARG A 210 15.39 17.76 14.90
CA ARG A 210 15.76 17.15 16.19
C ARG A 210 15.58 15.63 16.19
N SER A 211 14.52 15.14 15.57
CA SER A 211 14.27 13.70 15.47
C SER A 211 15.31 13.01 14.61
N TRP A 212 15.73 13.64 13.50
CA TRP A 212 16.84 13.15 12.70
C TRP A 212 18.16 13.14 13.49
N MET A 213 18.48 14.21 14.22
CA MET A 213 19.68 14.26 15.08
C MET A 213 19.69 13.12 16.11
N ALA A 214 18.55 12.88 16.76
CA ALA A 214 18.42 11.86 17.80
C ALA A 214 18.43 10.43 17.24
N LYS A 215 17.77 10.18 16.11
CA LYS A 215 17.51 8.82 15.61
C LYS A 215 18.49 8.37 14.54
N ALA A 216 19.14 9.30 13.83
CA ALA A 216 20.08 9.04 12.73
C ALA A 216 21.54 9.43 13.04
N PRO A 217 22.09 9.21 14.25
CA PRO A 217 23.46 9.60 14.53
C PRO A 217 24.45 8.86 13.61
N GLY A 218 25.43 9.58 13.08
CA GLY A 218 26.49 9.04 12.22
C GLY A 218 26.08 8.77 10.77
N ARG A 219 24.87 9.14 10.34
CA ARG A 219 24.47 9.11 8.92
C ARG A 219 25.18 10.20 8.13
N LYS A 220 25.72 9.83 6.96
CA LYS A 220 26.56 10.72 6.15
C LYS A 220 25.84 11.30 4.95
N SER A 221 24.71 10.73 4.54
CA SER A 221 24.01 11.13 3.31
C SER A 221 22.51 10.97 3.50
N THR A 222 21.90 12.04 4.02
CA THR A 222 20.47 12.15 4.30
C THR A 222 19.74 12.83 3.15
N LEU A 223 18.74 12.15 2.60
CA LEU A 223 17.82 12.72 1.61
C LEU A 223 16.48 13.07 2.26
N VAL A 224 16.02 14.30 2.10
CA VAL A 224 14.78 14.80 2.71
C VAL A 224 13.74 15.09 1.63
N PHE A 225 12.55 14.52 1.77
CA PHE A 225 11.41 14.76 0.86
C PHE A 225 10.41 15.73 1.47
N CYS A 226 10.33 16.93 0.90
CA CYS A 226 9.42 18.00 1.29
C CYS A 226 8.22 18.11 0.34
N VAL A 227 7.28 18.98 0.69
CA VAL A 227 6.02 19.21 -0.04
C VAL A 227 6.23 20.10 -1.27
N ASP A 228 6.75 21.29 -1.07
CA ASP A 228 6.94 22.34 -2.08
C ASP A 228 8.23 23.14 -1.83
N VAL A 229 8.47 24.16 -2.65
CA VAL A 229 9.69 24.99 -2.58
C VAL A 229 9.79 25.74 -1.25
N ALA A 230 8.68 26.27 -0.72
CA ALA A 230 8.68 26.99 0.56
C ALA A 230 9.11 26.07 1.71
N HIS A 231 8.59 24.85 1.76
CA HIS A 231 8.97 23.86 2.77
C HIS A 231 10.44 23.43 2.61
N VAL A 232 10.94 23.30 1.38
CA VAL A 232 12.35 22.99 1.13
C VAL A 232 13.28 24.06 1.70
N VAL A 233 12.97 25.34 1.48
CA VAL A 233 13.78 26.46 1.98
C VAL A 233 13.78 26.47 3.52
N GLU A 234 12.61 26.48 4.13
CA GLU A 234 12.45 26.55 5.60
C GLU A 234 13.12 25.37 6.31
N LEU A 235 12.97 24.14 5.80
CA LEU A 235 13.57 22.98 6.41
C LEU A 235 15.09 22.95 6.22
N THR A 236 15.59 23.43 5.07
CA THR A 236 17.04 23.58 4.85
C THR A 236 17.64 24.58 5.85
N ASP A 237 16.98 25.72 6.05
CA ASP A 237 17.43 26.73 7.00
C ASP A 237 17.34 26.22 8.43
N ARG A 238 16.33 25.41 8.76
CA ARG A 238 16.25 24.74 10.07
C ARG A 238 17.44 23.81 10.31
N PHE A 239 17.86 22.99 9.33
CA PHE A 239 19.06 22.17 9.45
C PHE A 239 20.32 23.02 9.70
N ARG A 240 20.45 24.15 8.98
CA ARG A 240 21.59 25.07 9.14
C ARG A 240 21.60 25.75 10.50
N GLN A 241 20.44 26.13 11.04
CA GLN A 241 20.30 26.66 12.40
C GLN A 241 20.75 25.66 13.48
N HIS A 242 20.58 24.36 13.23
CA HIS A 242 21.10 23.28 14.08
C HIS A 242 22.56 22.90 13.77
N GLY A 243 23.26 23.66 12.92
CA GLY A 243 24.69 23.52 12.65
C GLY A 243 25.07 22.50 11.56
N PHE A 244 24.13 22.06 10.73
CA PHE A 244 24.40 21.10 9.66
C PHE A 244 24.46 21.79 8.27
N ASP A 245 25.44 21.42 7.44
CA ASP A 245 25.44 21.81 6.03
C ASP A 245 24.31 21.06 5.30
N ALA A 246 23.23 21.79 5.06
CA ALA A 246 22.11 21.36 4.25
C ALA A 246 22.00 22.20 2.98
N ARG A 247 21.70 21.54 1.87
CA ARG A 247 21.47 22.16 0.57
C ARG A 247 20.22 21.56 -0.05
N TYR A 248 19.65 22.24 -1.04
CA TYR A 248 18.43 21.77 -1.67
C TYR A 248 18.48 21.77 -3.19
N VAL A 249 17.60 20.97 -3.79
CA VAL A 249 17.33 20.98 -5.23
C VAL A 249 15.83 20.98 -5.47
N THR A 250 15.38 21.90 -6.31
CA THR A 250 13.98 22.01 -6.76
C THR A 250 13.87 21.85 -8.28
N GLY A 251 12.65 21.85 -8.80
CA GLY A 251 12.41 21.82 -10.24
C GLY A 251 13.02 23.02 -10.97
N GLU A 252 13.17 24.14 -10.27
CA GLU A 252 13.68 25.42 -10.77
C GLU A 252 15.21 25.51 -10.75
N THR A 253 15.89 24.66 -9.97
CA THR A 253 17.37 24.63 -9.92
C THR A 253 17.96 24.40 -11.32
N PRO A 254 18.83 25.30 -11.83
CA PRO A 254 19.51 25.14 -13.11
C PRO A 254 20.23 23.81 -13.25
N LYS A 255 20.32 23.29 -14.48
CA LYS A 255 20.88 21.96 -14.76
C LYS A 255 22.32 21.80 -14.26
N ILE A 256 23.15 22.82 -14.46
CA ILE A 256 24.58 22.79 -14.09
C ILE A 256 24.70 22.74 -12.58
N GLU A 257 24.06 23.69 -11.88
CA GLU A 257 24.03 23.76 -10.41
C GLU A 257 23.46 22.49 -9.77
N ARG A 258 22.38 21.94 -10.33
CA ARG A 258 21.83 20.65 -9.90
C ARG A 258 22.86 19.53 -10.02
N GLY A 259 23.59 19.49 -11.15
CA GLY A 259 24.63 18.50 -11.39
C GLY A 259 25.78 18.60 -10.39
N GLU A 260 26.26 19.81 -10.14
CA GLU A 260 27.31 20.10 -9.16
C GLU A 260 26.88 19.73 -7.74
N THR A 261 25.70 20.19 -7.31
CA THR A 261 25.15 19.87 -5.99
C THR A 261 25.01 18.36 -5.79
N LEU A 262 24.52 17.64 -6.80
CA LEU A 262 24.42 16.18 -6.75
C LEU A 262 25.78 15.50 -6.70
N ASN A 263 26.78 16.02 -7.40
CA ASN A 263 28.14 15.48 -7.37
C ASN A 263 28.80 15.70 -6.00
N SER A 264 28.68 16.89 -5.42
CA SER A 264 29.12 17.19 -4.05
C SER A 264 28.44 16.29 -3.02
N PHE A 265 27.13 16.06 -3.16
CA PHE A 265 26.40 15.15 -2.27
C PHE A 265 26.87 13.69 -2.40
N ARG A 266 27.16 13.22 -3.62
CA ARG A 266 27.72 11.87 -3.86
C ARG A 266 29.09 11.68 -3.24
N LYS A 267 29.91 12.73 -3.23
CA LYS A 267 31.24 12.75 -2.61
C LYS A 267 31.19 12.85 -1.08
N GLY A 268 30.02 13.12 -0.51
CA GLY A 268 29.85 13.31 0.93
C GLY A 268 30.38 14.66 1.44
N GLU A 269 30.45 15.67 0.58
CA GLU A 269 30.90 17.02 0.95
C GLU A 269 29.92 17.73 1.89
N PHE A 270 28.65 17.34 1.89
CA PHE A 270 27.64 17.80 2.82
C PHE A 270 26.63 16.68 3.17
N PRO A 271 26.10 16.64 4.41
CA PRO A 271 25.32 15.50 4.90
C PRO A 271 23.84 15.50 4.52
N VAL A 272 23.24 16.65 4.19
CA VAL A 272 21.78 16.76 4.03
C VAL A 272 21.39 17.38 2.69
N LEU A 273 20.65 16.64 1.88
CA LEU A 273 20.07 17.10 0.63
C LEU A 273 18.54 17.13 0.74
N VAL A 274 17.95 18.31 0.61
CA VAL A 274 16.50 18.54 0.69
C VAL A 274 15.91 18.68 -0.71
N ASN A 275 14.73 18.12 -0.96
CA ASN A 275 14.09 18.21 -2.28
C ASN A 275 12.57 18.22 -2.23
N CYS A 276 11.94 18.79 -3.27
CA CYS A 276 10.51 18.67 -3.54
C CYS A 276 10.27 18.28 -5.00
N GLY A 277 9.63 17.14 -5.25
CA GLY A 277 9.19 16.72 -6.60
C GLY A 277 10.30 16.31 -7.59
N VAL A 278 11.58 16.52 -7.26
CA VAL A 278 12.70 16.23 -8.17
C VAL A 278 13.16 14.78 -8.05
N PHE A 279 13.38 14.26 -6.84
CA PHE A 279 14.06 12.96 -6.66
C PHE A 279 13.13 11.77 -6.43
N THR A 280 11.85 11.91 -6.79
CA THR A 280 10.88 10.82 -6.71
C THR A 280 11.14 9.75 -7.78
N GLU A 281 11.58 10.15 -8.99
CA GLU A 281 11.83 9.28 -10.13
C GLU A 281 13.11 9.67 -10.89
N GLY A 282 13.84 8.69 -11.44
CA GLY A 282 14.96 8.93 -12.36
C GLY A 282 16.31 9.34 -11.78
N THR A 283 16.44 9.60 -10.48
CA THR A 283 17.72 10.03 -9.88
C THR A 283 18.54 8.87 -9.36
N ASP A 284 19.86 8.88 -9.63
CA ASP A 284 20.80 7.88 -9.15
C ASP A 284 21.80 8.41 -8.10
N ILE A 285 21.56 8.09 -6.82
CA ILE A 285 22.38 8.50 -5.66
C ILE A 285 22.50 7.30 -4.69
N PRO A 286 23.40 6.33 -4.94
CA PRO A 286 23.48 5.10 -4.14
C PRO A 286 23.99 5.31 -2.71
N ASN A 287 24.76 6.38 -2.46
CA ASN A 287 25.37 6.69 -1.16
C ASN A 287 24.37 7.09 -0.07
N ILE A 288 23.09 7.34 -0.40
CA ILE A 288 22.05 7.66 0.58
C ILE A 288 21.94 6.56 1.64
N ASP A 289 22.16 6.94 2.89
CA ASP A 289 22.08 6.07 4.07
C ASP A 289 20.99 6.49 5.06
N CYS A 290 20.31 7.61 4.81
CA CYS A 290 19.13 8.06 5.55
C CYS A 290 18.11 8.75 4.63
N ILE A 291 16.83 8.51 4.87
CA ILE A 291 15.72 9.22 4.21
C ILE A 291 14.82 9.81 5.29
N ILE A 292 14.46 11.08 5.14
CA ILE A 292 13.42 11.72 5.93
C ILE A 292 12.20 11.96 5.04
N LEU A 293 11.06 11.42 5.45
CA LEU A 293 9.77 11.60 4.80
C LEU A 293 9.01 12.73 5.51
N ALA A 294 9.36 13.98 5.19
CA ALA A 294 8.72 15.18 5.73
C ALA A 294 7.41 15.56 4.98
N ARG A 295 7.03 14.76 3.98
CA ARG A 295 5.80 14.93 3.19
C ARG A 295 4.86 13.75 3.46
N PRO A 296 3.77 13.97 4.21
CA PRO A 296 2.68 13.01 4.28
C PRO A 296 2.11 12.73 2.88
N THR A 297 1.76 11.47 2.60
CA THR A 297 1.19 11.06 1.31
C THR A 297 0.11 10.01 1.47
N ARG A 298 -0.87 10.04 0.58
CA ARG A 298 -1.89 8.99 0.43
C ARG A 298 -1.51 7.99 -0.67
N SER A 299 -0.39 8.24 -1.36
CA SER A 299 0.09 7.43 -2.47
C SER A 299 1.11 6.41 -1.99
N ARG A 300 0.69 5.14 -1.93
CA ARG A 300 1.61 4.01 -1.68
C ARG A 300 2.77 3.99 -2.67
N ASN A 301 2.51 4.34 -3.92
CA ASN A 301 3.54 4.34 -4.95
C ASN A 301 4.60 5.39 -4.67
N LEU A 302 4.18 6.60 -4.31
CA LEU A 302 5.10 7.69 -4.01
C LEU A 302 5.96 7.34 -2.80
N LEU A 303 5.36 6.78 -1.74
CA LEU A 303 6.09 6.34 -0.56
C LEU A 303 7.14 5.28 -0.89
N VAL A 304 6.78 4.24 -1.66
CA VAL A 304 7.71 3.20 -2.09
C VAL A 304 8.83 3.76 -2.98
N GLN A 305 8.52 4.72 -3.86
CA GLN A 305 9.53 5.39 -4.70
C GLN A 305 10.51 6.21 -3.87
N MET A 306 10.04 6.93 -2.84
CA MET A 306 10.89 7.69 -1.92
C MET A 306 11.83 6.77 -1.15
N ILE A 307 11.28 5.74 -0.47
CA ILE A 307 12.05 4.74 0.28
C ILE A 307 13.06 4.03 -0.64
N GLY A 308 12.64 3.66 -1.85
CA GLY A 308 13.47 2.99 -2.85
C GLY A 308 14.78 3.70 -3.19
N ARG A 309 14.87 5.03 -2.99
CA ARG A 309 16.13 5.78 -3.20
C ARG A 309 17.23 5.35 -2.25
N GLY A 310 16.88 4.98 -1.03
CA GLY A 310 17.82 4.57 0.01
C GLY A 310 18.23 3.11 -0.07
N MET A 311 17.45 2.28 -0.78
CA MET A 311 17.62 0.83 -0.80
C MET A 311 18.75 0.34 -1.71
N ARG A 312 19.42 1.22 -2.47
CA ARG A 312 20.50 0.80 -3.38
C ARG A 312 21.73 0.32 -2.62
N LEU A 313 22.53 -0.53 -3.22
CA LEU A 313 23.81 -0.93 -2.63
C LEU A 313 24.85 0.18 -2.83
N HIS A 314 25.72 0.38 -1.85
CA HIS A 314 26.85 1.31 -1.94
C HIS A 314 27.99 0.84 -1.02
N PRO A 315 29.26 0.91 -1.46
CA PRO A 315 30.40 0.59 -0.60
C PRO A 315 30.35 1.35 0.73
N GLY A 316 30.57 0.65 1.84
CA GLY A 316 30.54 1.23 3.19
C GLY A 316 29.14 1.54 3.75
N LYS A 317 28.06 1.38 2.97
CA LYS A 317 26.69 1.53 3.49
C LYS A 317 26.24 0.24 4.17
N LYS A 318 25.95 0.33 5.49
CA LYS A 318 25.44 -0.79 6.29
C LYS A 318 23.95 -1.06 6.05
N ASN A 319 23.15 0.01 6.08
CA ASN A 319 21.70 -0.01 5.85
C ASN A 319 21.24 1.42 5.54
N CYS A 320 19.99 1.57 5.11
CA CYS A 320 19.32 2.87 5.02
C CYS A 320 18.32 3.05 6.17
N HIS A 321 18.38 4.19 6.86
CA HIS A 321 17.40 4.56 7.88
C HIS A 321 16.30 5.42 7.29
N ILE A 322 15.06 4.97 7.38
CA ILE A 322 13.87 5.74 7.00
C ILE A 322 13.27 6.35 8.26
N ILE A 323 13.16 7.67 8.28
CA ILE A 323 12.47 8.43 9.32
C ILE A 323 11.18 8.98 8.71
N ASP A 324 10.04 8.49 9.21
CA ASP A 324 8.71 8.79 8.70
C ASP A 324 7.98 9.73 9.65
N LEU A 325 7.70 10.96 9.21
CA LEU A 325 7.02 11.97 10.02
C LEU A 325 5.51 11.72 9.85
N VAL A 326 4.92 11.01 10.81
CA VAL A 326 3.51 10.60 10.76
C VAL A 326 2.63 11.63 11.47
N SER A 327 1.52 12.02 10.87
CA SER A 327 0.54 12.89 11.51
C SER A 327 -0.61 12.09 12.12
N SER A 328 -1.06 12.44 13.31
CA SER A 328 -2.24 11.82 13.92
C SER A 328 -3.52 12.13 13.13
N LEU A 329 -4.41 11.14 12.99
CA LEU A 329 -5.86 11.29 12.73
C LEU A 329 -6.34 11.66 11.32
N ASP A 330 -5.87 10.98 10.25
CA ASP A 330 -6.71 10.90 9.04
C ASP A 330 -6.70 9.52 8.36
N THR A 331 -7.91 9.08 8.00
CA THR A 331 -8.13 7.81 7.29
C THR A 331 -7.55 7.87 5.88
N GLY A 332 -6.49 7.10 5.63
CA GLY A 332 -5.94 6.87 4.29
C GLY A 332 -4.62 7.58 3.96
N ILE A 333 -3.88 8.04 4.96
CA ILE A 333 -2.44 8.31 4.83
C ILE A 333 -1.72 6.96 4.69
N VAL A 334 -0.72 6.90 3.81
CA VAL A 334 0.19 5.77 3.72
C VAL A 334 1.46 6.14 4.46
N THR A 335 1.77 5.32 5.45
CA THR A 335 2.94 5.39 6.32
C THR A 335 3.75 4.10 6.19
N THR A 336 4.93 4.10 6.76
CA THR A 336 5.80 2.93 6.77
C THR A 336 5.12 1.68 7.35
N PRO A 337 4.48 1.70 8.54
CA PRO A 337 3.73 0.56 9.06
C PRO A 337 2.68 0.02 8.08
N THR A 338 1.90 0.91 7.46
CA THR A 338 0.82 0.52 6.54
C THR A 338 1.33 -0.13 5.25
N LEU A 339 2.59 0.08 4.85
CA LEU A 339 3.21 -0.67 3.75
C LEU A 339 3.28 -2.18 4.02
N PHE A 340 3.43 -2.55 5.29
CA PHE A 340 3.50 -3.94 5.77
C PHE A 340 2.13 -4.49 6.19
N GLY A 341 1.09 -3.63 6.18
CA GLY A 341 -0.27 -3.98 6.57
C GLY A 341 -0.54 -3.80 8.07
N LEU A 342 0.29 -3.02 8.75
CA LEU A 342 0.11 -2.60 10.14
C LEU A 342 -0.74 -1.33 10.22
N ASP A 343 -1.31 -1.04 11.40
CA ASP A 343 -2.04 0.21 11.65
C ASP A 343 -1.09 1.43 11.52
N PRO A 344 -1.51 2.55 10.90
CA PRO A 344 -0.67 3.75 10.79
C PRO A 344 -0.27 4.35 12.15
N ASP A 345 -1.02 4.08 13.22
CA ASP A 345 -0.74 4.59 14.57
C ASP A 345 0.37 3.81 15.28
N ILE A 346 0.84 2.69 14.70
CA ILE A 346 1.96 1.93 15.26
C ILE A 346 3.25 2.74 15.10
N LEU A 347 3.75 3.24 16.22
CA LEU A 347 5.07 3.83 16.29
C LEU A 347 6.14 2.74 16.37
N VAL A 348 7.13 2.84 15.50
CA VAL A 348 8.26 1.93 15.42
C VAL A 348 9.57 2.66 15.60
N GLU A 349 10.50 2.04 16.33
CA GLU A 349 11.84 2.58 16.52
C GLU A 349 12.89 1.61 16.00
N ARG A 350 13.62 2.03 14.95
CA ARG A 350 14.70 1.28 14.31
C ARG A 350 14.30 -0.14 13.89
N ALA A 351 13.02 -0.35 13.60
CA ALA A 351 12.47 -1.65 13.23
C ALA A 351 13.00 -2.09 11.86
N THR A 352 13.43 -3.35 11.76
CA THR A 352 13.77 -3.96 10.47
C THR A 352 12.51 -4.43 9.75
N VAL A 353 12.64 -4.77 8.47
CA VAL A 353 11.56 -5.41 7.70
C VAL A 353 11.05 -6.71 8.38
N ASN A 354 11.95 -7.48 8.99
CA ASN A 354 11.57 -8.71 9.70
C ASN A 354 10.81 -8.40 10.99
N ASP A 355 11.18 -7.34 11.70
CA ASP A 355 10.47 -6.93 12.92
C ASP A 355 9.05 -6.48 12.59
N LEU A 356 8.87 -5.68 11.53
CA LEU A 356 7.55 -5.26 11.07
C LEU A 356 6.66 -6.44 10.64
N ARG A 357 7.24 -7.47 10.03
CA ARG A 357 6.54 -8.72 9.72
C ARG A 357 6.17 -9.50 11.00
N LYS A 358 7.08 -9.61 11.96
CA LYS A 358 6.80 -10.25 13.24
C LYS A 358 5.71 -9.51 14.02
N ILE A 359 5.70 -8.17 14.01
CA ILE A 359 4.63 -7.38 14.64
C ILE A 359 3.29 -7.75 13.99
N LYS A 360 3.24 -7.80 12.65
CA LYS A 360 2.04 -8.20 11.91
C LYS A 360 1.60 -9.63 12.25
N ASP A 361 2.55 -10.56 12.25
CA ASP A 361 2.29 -11.97 12.56
C ASP A 361 1.87 -12.14 14.03
N THR A 362 2.41 -11.32 14.93
CA THR A 362 2.04 -11.31 16.36
C THR A 362 0.65 -10.71 16.54
N GLU A 363 0.30 -9.59 15.90
CA GLU A 363 -1.10 -9.11 15.84
C GLU A 363 -2.04 -10.19 15.28
N HIS A 364 -1.57 -11.02 14.34
CA HIS A 364 -2.29 -12.18 13.82
C HIS A 364 -2.30 -13.41 14.74
N VAL A 365 -1.38 -13.55 15.71
CA VAL A 365 -1.22 -14.70 16.63
C VAL A 365 -1.82 -14.41 18.01
N THR A 366 -1.68 -13.19 18.54
CA THR A 366 -2.35 -12.71 19.76
C THR A 366 -3.87 -12.72 19.60
N SER A 367 -4.36 -12.57 18.37
CA SER A 367 -5.77 -12.79 18.02
C SER A 367 -6.16 -14.29 17.89
N GLN A 368 -5.28 -15.23 18.27
CA GLN A 368 -5.47 -16.68 18.13
C GLN A 368 -5.15 -17.55 19.37
N GLN A 369 -4.66 -17.00 20.48
CA GLN A 369 -4.43 -17.77 21.72
C GLN A 369 -5.50 -17.50 22.79
N PRO A 370 -5.98 -18.54 23.51
CA PRO A 370 -6.83 -18.35 24.69
C PRO A 370 -5.96 -17.98 25.90
N LEU A 371 -6.21 -16.81 26.50
CA LEU A 371 -5.48 -16.28 27.66
C LEU A 371 -5.85 -17.02 28.96
N SER A 372 -4.84 -17.49 29.68
CA SER A 372 -4.89 -17.93 31.08
C SER A 372 -4.33 -16.82 31.98
N TYR A 373 -5.06 -16.41 33.01
CA TYR A 373 -4.65 -15.34 33.95
C TYR A 373 -3.79 -15.85 35.11
N GLN A 374 -2.74 -15.10 35.45
CA GLN A 374 -2.30 -14.91 36.84
C GLN A 374 -1.84 -13.46 37.05
N THR A 375 -2.38 -12.85 38.10
CA THR A 375 -2.18 -11.46 38.55
C THR A 375 -1.11 -11.38 39.65
N THR A 376 -0.26 -10.35 39.62
CA THR A 376 0.07 -9.49 40.79
C THR A 376 0.93 -8.27 40.39
N PRO A 377 0.91 -7.17 41.18
CA PRO A 377 1.20 -5.80 40.72
C PRO A 377 2.58 -5.26 41.13
N GLY A 378 3.16 -4.38 40.29
CA GLY A 378 4.33 -3.55 40.62
C GLY A 378 4.79 -2.66 39.44
N PRO A 379 5.36 -1.47 39.67
CA PRO A 379 5.27 -0.33 38.76
C PRO A 379 6.47 -0.21 37.80
N GLY A 380 6.20 0.18 36.55
CA GLY A 380 7.19 0.66 35.60
C GLY A 380 7.18 -0.07 34.26
N ALA A 381 7.13 0.72 33.19
CA ALA A 381 7.19 0.36 31.77
C ALA A 381 5.92 -0.25 31.14
N ASP A 382 5.62 0.27 29.95
CA ASP A 382 4.71 -0.23 28.92
C ASP A 382 3.22 -0.40 29.31
N SER A 383 2.46 0.69 29.18
CA SER A 383 0.99 0.59 29.18
C SER A 383 0.51 -0.07 27.88
N VAL A 384 0.44 -1.38 27.87
CA VAL A 384 -0.35 -2.15 26.90
C VAL A 384 -1.81 -2.07 27.33
N THR A 385 -2.65 -1.44 26.51
CA THR A 385 -4.10 -1.40 26.73
C THR A 385 -4.68 -2.78 26.40
N PHE A 386 -5.12 -3.52 27.41
CA PHE A 386 -5.88 -4.76 27.24
C PHE A 386 -7.36 -4.43 27.03
N THR A 387 -7.99 -5.03 26.03
CA THR A 387 -9.44 -4.92 25.80
C THR A 387 -10.09 -6.25 26.19
N ASP A 388 -10.74 -6.29 27.36
CA ASP A 388 -11.60 -7.41 27.77
C ASP A 388 -12.93 -7.35 26.99
N TYR A 389 -13.42 -8.50 26.54
CA TYR A 389 -14.72 -8.61 25.83
C TYR A 389 -15.76 -9.23 26.77
N ASP A 390 -16.52 -8.39 27.46
CA ASP A 390 -17.54 -8.85 28.42
C ASP A 390 -18.89 -9.17 27.77
N SER A 391 -19.08 -8.87 26.48
CA SER A 391 -20.36 -9.13 25.80
C SER A 391 -20.28 -9.35 24.27
N VAL A 392 -21.36 -9.90 23.69
CA VAL A 392 -21.60 -9.91 22.21
C VAL A 392 -21.40 -8.51 21.61
N LEU A 393 -21.67 -7.47 22.41
CA LEU A 393 -21.72 -6.09 21.97
C LEU A 393 -20.32 -5.53 21.72
N ASP A 394 -19.33 -5.94 22.49
CA ASP A 394 -17.93 -5.53 22.30
C ASP A 394 -17.37 -6.12 21.01
N LEU A 395 -17.73 -7.37 20.68
CA LEU A 395 -17.39 -8.03 19.42
C LEU A 395 -18.14 -7.45 18.20
N ILE A 396 -19.39 -6.97 18.38
CA ILE A 396 -20.17 -6.34 17.30
C ILE A 396 -19.71 -4.90 17.05
N ALA A 397 -19.38 -4.16 18.11
CA ALA A 397 -18.81 -2.81 18.08
C ALA A 397 -17.35 -2.80 17.59
N ASP A 398 -16.66 -3.94 17.72
CA ASP A 398 -15.32 -4.12 17.17
C ASP A 398 -15.35 -4.05 15.63
N THR A 399 -14.88 -2.91 15.13
CA THR A 399 -14.69 -2.65 13.70
C THR A 399 -13.22 -2.74 13.32
N SER A 400 -12.33 -3.15 14.24
CA SER A 400 -10.89 -3.25 14.02
C SER A 400 -10.57 -4.19 12.85
N GLY A 401 -11.24 -5.33 12.74
CA GLY A 401 -11.00 -6.27 11.65
C GLY A 401 -11.59 -5.84 10.29
N GLU A 402 -12.51 -4.87 10.27
CA GLU A 402 -12.98 -4.23 9.04
C GLU A 402 -11.99 -3.19 8.50
N LYS A 403 -11.06 -2.70 9.35
CA LYS A 403 -10.00 -1.76 8.93
C LYS A 403 -9.20 -2.33 7.75
N HIS A 404 -8.89 -3.62 7.78
CA HIS A 404 -8.08 -4.27 6.74
C HIS A 404 -8.76 -4.27 5.37
N ILE A 405 -10.02 -4.71 5.27
CA ILE A 405 -10.75 -4.69 3.99
C ILE A 405 -11.12 -3.26 3.56
N ARG A 406 -11.34 -2.35 4.51
CA ARG A 406 -11.58 -0.92 4.23
C ARG A 406 -10.32 -0.20 3.74
N ALA A 407 -9.12 -0.68 4.05
CA ALA A 407 -7.90 -0.16 3.42
C ALA A 407 -7.80 -0.53 1.93
N ILE A 408 -8.47 -1.61 1.51
CA ILE A 408 -8.36 -2.20 0.17
C ILE A 408 -9.57 -1.83 -0.72
N SER A 409 -10.75 -1.68 -0.13
CA SER A 409 -12.02 -1.48 -0.84
C SER A 409 -12.76 -0.21 -0.41
N LYS A 410 -13.37 0.45 -1.40
CA LYS A 410 -14.31 1.57 -1.22
C LYS A 410 -15.73 1.14 -0.84
N TYR A 411 -16.02 -0.16 -0.94
CA TYR A 411 -17.33 -0.71 -0.61
C TYR A 411 -17.45 -1.04 0.88
N ALA A 412 -18.69 -1.05 1.37
CA ALA A 412 -19.05 -1.28 2.75
C ALA A 412 -19.00 -2.78 3.08
N TRP A 413 -17.83 -3.38 2.91
CA TRP A 413 -17.58 -4.75 3.34
C TRP A 413 -17.65 -4.85 4.86
N VAL A 414 -18.36 -5.87 5.32
CA VAL A 414 -18.57 -6.18 6.73
C VAL A 414 -17.88 -7.47 7.05
N GLN A 415 -17.04 -7.49 8.09
CA GLN A 415 -16.42 -8.72 8.55
C GLN A 415 -17.41 -9.49 9.41
N VAL A 416 -17.66 -10.73 9.04
CA VAL A 416 -18.66 -11.60 9.70
C VAL A 416 -18.02 -12.85 10.33
N GLY A 417 -16.69 -12.95 10.25
CA GLY A 417 -15.86 -13.97 10.90
C GLY A 417 -14.38 -13.74 10.61
N LYS A 418 -13.49 -14.51 11.27
CA LYS A 418 -12.03 -14.32 11.26
C LYS A 418 -11.43 -14.05 9.88
N GLU A 419 -11.88 -14.77 8.85
CA GLU A 419 -11.48 -14.56 7.45
C GLU A 419 -12.69 -14.62 6.50
N LYS A 420 -13.82 -14.03 6.93
CA LYS A 420 -15.06 -14.00 6.16
C LYS A 420 -15.63 -12.59 6.09
N PHE A 421 -15.87 -12.12 4.87
CA PHE A 421 -16.34 -10.77 4.60
C PHE A 421 -17.55 -10.80 3.68
N VAL A 422 -18.53 -9.94 3.95
CA VAL A 422 -19.79 -9.87 3.21
C VAL A 422 -20.05 -8.46 2.73
N LEU A 423 -20.48 -8.33 1.48
CA LEU A 423 -21.01 -7.10 0.90
C LEU A 423 -22.45 -7.33 0.47
N SER A 424 -23.38 -6.66 1.15
CA SER A 424 -24.83 -6.85 0.98
C SER A 424 -25.43 -5.84 0.00
N SER A 425 -26.41 -6.30 -0.78
CA SER A 425 -27.24 -5.49 -1.68
C SER A 425 -28.66 -5.32 -1.09
N PRO A 426 -29.40 -4.24 -1.44
CA PRO A 426 -30.77 -4.02 -0.95
C PRO A 426 -31.76 -5.13 -1.31
N SER A 427 -31.48 -5.88 -2.38
CA SER A 427 -32.29 -7.03 -2.79
C SER A 427 -32.19 -8.23 -1.84
N GLY A 428 -31.33 -8.15 -0.82
CA GLY A 428 -30.99 -9.27 0.07
C GLY A 428 -29.91 -10.20 -0.50
N SER A 429 -29.51 -10.00 -1.76
CA SER A 429 -28.36 -10.69 -2.36
C SER A 429 -27.07 -10.14 -1.78
N TYR A 430 -26.02 -10.97 -1.72
CA TYR A 430 -24.73 -10.55 -1.19
C TYR A 430 -23.57 -11.28 -1.88
N VAL A 431 -22.40 -10.65 -1.84
CA VAL A 431 -21.13 -11.29 -2.18
C VAL A 431 -20.40 -11.63 -0.88
N ARG A 432 -19.80 -12.81 -0.83
CA ARG A 432 -18.99 -13.26 0.32
C ARG A 432 -17.59 -13.63 -0.14
N ILE A 433 -16.59 -13.15 0.59
CA ILE A 433 -15.20 -13.58 0.47
C ILE A 433 -14.89 -14.48 1.66
N GLU A 434 -14.32 -15.65 1.40
CA GLU A 434 -13.86 -16.54 2.47
C GLU A 434 -12.58 -17.28 2.07
N ARG A 435 -11.77 -17.61 3.08
CA ARG A 435 -10.60 -18.48 2.91
C ARG A 435 -11.05 -19.92 2.63
N VAL A 436 -10.37 -20.59 1.71
CA VAL A 436 -10.56 -22.01 1.43
C VAL A 436 -9.62 -22.80 2.36
N ASN A 437 -10.17 -23.71 3.17
CA ASN A 437 -9.34 -24.53 4.06
C ASN A 437 -8.48 -25.50 3.24
N GLU A 438 -7.20 -25.61 3.60
CA GLU A 438 -6.27 -26.59 3.05
C GLU A 438 -6.82 -28.02 3.22
N GLN A 439 -7.25 -28.63 2.12
CA GLN A 439 -7.08 -30.06 1.99
C GLN A 439 -5.63 -30.29 1.54
N LEU A 440 -4.94 -31.18 2.25
CA LEU A 440 -3.50 -31.42 2.14
C LEU A 440 -3.02 -31.50 0.68
N ASN A 441 -1.88 -30.85 0.43
CA ASN A 441 -0.97 -31.12 -0.69
C ASN A 441 -1.33 -30.65 -2.12
N THR A 442 -1.82 -29.43 -2.32
CA THR A 442 -1.60 -28.71 -3.61
C THR A 442 -1.50 -27.19 -3.44
N LYS A 443 -0.68 -26.53 -4.27
CA LYS A 443 -0.58 -25.06 -4.42
C LYS A 443 -1.91 -24.48 -4.98
N GLY A 444 -2.97 -24.49 -4.19
CA GLY A 444 -4.30 -24.01 -4.58
C GLY A 444 -4.57 -22.55 -4.18
N PRO A 445 -5.65 -21.94 -4.70
CA PRO A 445 -6.06 -20.59 -4.32
C PRO A 445 -6.51 -20.53 -2.85
N LEU A 446 -5.98 -19.56 -2.10
CA LEU A 446 -6.22 -19.39 -0.67
C LEU A 446 -7.60 -18.76 -0.36
N TYR A 447 -8.17 -17.99 -1.28
CA TYR A 447 -9.44 -17.28 -1.09
C TYR A 447 -10.40 -17.53 -2.24
N ARG A 448 -11.70 -17.53 -1.95
CA ARG A 448 -12.76 -17.51 -2.96
C ARG A 448 -13.76 -16.40 -2.69
N ALA A 449 -14.32 -15.84 -3.77
CA ALA A 449 -15.46 -14.95 -3.70
C ALA A 449 -16.68 -15.64 -4.31
N ILE A 450 -17.81 -15.61 -3.60
CA ILE A 450 -19.06 -16.25 -4.01
C ILE A 450 -20.20 -15.24 -4.00
N GLU A 451 -21.11 -15.37 -4.96
CA GLU A 451 -22.37 -14.64 -5.01
C GLU A 451 -23.48 -15.51 -4.41
N VAL A 452 -24.29 -14.92 -3.53
CA VAL A 452 -25.50 -15.55 -3.01
C VAL A 452 -26.67 -14.64 -3.34
N ARG A 453 -27.56 -15.10 -4.23
CA ARG A 453 -28.73 -14.34 -4.68
C ARG A 453 -29.93 -14.65 -3.79
N ALA A 454 -30.61 -13.61 -3.32
CA ALA A 454 -31.88 -13.78 -2.62
C ALA A 454 -32.98 -14.17 -3.61
N LEU A 455 -33.83 -15.13 -3.22
CA LEU A 455 -34.98 -15.54 -4.00
C LEU A 455 -36.22 -14.71 -3.59
N PRO A 456 -37.14 -14.42 -4.52
CA PRO A 456 -38.38 -13.73 -4.17
C PRO A 456 -39.19 -14.54 -3.13
N PRO A 457 -39.88 -13.87 -2.19
CA PRO A 457 -40.72 -14.54 -1.21
C PRO A 457 -41.74 -15.46 -1.89
N GLY A 458 -41.85 -16.71 -1.42
CA GLY A 458 -42.82 -17.69 -1.94
C GLY A 458 -42.33 -18.58 -3.09
N VAL A 459 -41.16 -18.32 -3.68
CA VAL A 459 -40.63 -19.11 -4.83
C VAL A 459 -39.94 -20.41 -4.39
N ALA A 460 -39.32 -20.45 -3.20
CA ALA A 460 -38.67 -21.64 -2.66
C ALA A 460 -38.69 -21.66 -1.13
N LYS A 461 -38.53 -22.85 -0.52
CA LYS A 461 -38.39 -23.00 0.95
C LYS A 461 -37.11 -22.36 1.49
N ALA A 462 -36.05 -22.29 0.67
CA ALA A 462 -34.79 -21.65 1.03
C ALA A 462 -34.78 -20.17 0.60
N PRO A 463 -34.35 -19.23 1.45
CA PRO A 463 -34.36 -17.80 1.14
C PRO A 463 -33.32 -17.35 0.10
N TYR A 464 -32.40 -18.25 -0.28
CA TYR A 464 -31.28 -17.96 -1.18
C TYR A 464 -31.13 -19.03 -2.25
N ALA A 465 -30.66 -18.63 -3.43
CA ALA A 465 -30.22 -19.53 -4.48
C ALA A 465 -28.89 -20.20 -4.10
N MET A 466 -28.55 -21.29 -4.79
CA MET A 466 -27.26 -21.95 -4.64
C MET A 466 -26.11 -20.94 -4.83
N PRO A 467 -25.12 -20.89 -3.92
CA PRO A 467 -23.98 -19.99 -4.04
C PRO A 467 -23.22 -20.23 -5.35
N ARG A 468 -22.96 -19.15 -6.09
CA ARG A 468 -22.18 -19.19 -7.33
C ARG A 468 -20.77 -18.67 -7.07
N GLU A 469 -19.75 -19.45 -7.38
CA GLU A 469 -18.38 -18.97 -7.30
C GLU A 469 -18.12 -17.92 -8.39
N ILE A 470 -17.65 -16.75 -7.98
CA ILE A 470 -17.33 -15.63 -8.87
C ILE A 470 -15.87 -15.77 -9.33
N LEU A 471 -14.98 -16.10 -8.39
CA LEU A 471 -13.55 -16.27 -8.60
C LEU A 471 -12.88 -16.96 -7.42
N THR A 472 -11.68 -17.46 -7.68
CA THR A 472 -10.70 -17.84 -6.66
C THR A 472 -9.43 -17.00 -6.82
N ALA A 473 -8.70 -16.81 -5.72
CA ALA A 473 -7.50 -16.00 -5.70
C ALA A 473 -6.46 -16.54 -4.71
N ALA A 474 -5.19 -16.37 -5.05
CA ALA A 474 -4.08 -16.74 -4.18
C ALA A 474 -3.91 -15.77 -3.00
N THR A 475 -4.42 -14.54 -3.10
CA THR A 475 -4.32 -13.54 -2.03
C THR A 475 -5.69 -12.95 -1.68
N PHE A 476 -5.82 -12.49 -0.43
CA PHE A 476 -7.03 -11.83 0.05
C PHE A 476 -7.33 -10.55 -0.75
N THR A 477 -6.29 -9.76 -1.05
CA THR A 477 -6.40 -8.52 -1.80
C THR A 477 -6.93 -8.74 -3.21
N ASP A 478 -6.45 -9.77 -3.91
CA ASP A 478 -6.94 -10.12 -5.24
C ASP A 478 -8.39 -10.60 -5.20
N ALA A 479 -8.77 -11.36 -4.15
CA ALA A 479 -10.15 -11.76 -3.94
C ALA A 479 -11.08 -10.55 -3.75
N VAL A 480 -10.65 -9.56 -2.95
CA VAL A 480 -11.38 -8.30 -2.72
C VAL A 480 -11.52 -7.49 -4.00
N HIS A 481 -10.45 -7.29 -4.76
CA HIS A 481 -10.52 -6.52 -6.00
C HIS A 481 -11.38 -7.18 -7.08
N GLY A 482 -11.33 -8.50 -7.17
CA GLY A 482 -12.19 -9.26 -8.07
C GLY A 482 -13.66 -9.18 -7.65
N ALA A 483 -13.94 -9.33 -6.36
CA ALA A 483 -15.29 -9.19 -5.81
C ALA A 483 -15.85 -7.77 -5.97
N ASP A 484 -15.03 -6.74 -5.77
CA ASP A 484 -15.39 -5.34 -6.02
C ASP A 484 -15.75 -5.09 -7.48
N SER A 485 -14.96 -5.65 -8.41
CA SER A 485 -15.23 -5.54 -9.85
C SER A 485 -16.57 -6.16 -10.24
N PHE A 486 -16.94 -7.27 -9.59
CA PHE A 486 -18.24 -7.91 -9.76
C PHE A 486 -19.36 -7.09 -9.13
N ALA A 487 -19.21 -6.69 -7.86
CA ALA A 487 -20.21 -5.93 -7.12
C ALA A 487 -20.53 -4.59 -7.78
N ALA A 488 -19.53 -3.91 -8.35
CA ALA A 488 -19.71 -2.67 -9.10
C ALA A 488 -20.65 -2.79 -10.30
N LYS A 489 -20.68 -3.97 -10.94
CA LYS A 489 -21.55 -4.26 -12.08
C LYS A 489 -22.93 -4.75 -11.67
N MET A 490 -23.00 -5.51 -10.57
CA MET A 490 -24.20 -6.25 -10.20
C MET A 490 -25.07 -5.54 -9.16
N PHE A 491 -24.48 -4.69 -8.31
CA PHE A 491 -25.17 -4.03 -7.21
C PHE A 491 -25.23 -2.51 -7.40
N PRO A 492 -26.32 -1.84 -6.96
CA PRO A 492 -26.42 -0.40 -7.11
C PRO A 492 -25.38 0.32 -6.25
N HIS A 493 -24.58 1.17 -6.90
CA HIS A 493 -23.48 1.90 -6.26
C HIS A 493 -23.89 2.65 -4.99
N THR A 494 -25.10 3.22 -4.97
CA THR A 494 -25.68 3.97 -3.84
C THR A 494 -25.74 3.15 -2.55
N PHE A 495 -25.79 1.82 -2.61
CA PHE A 495 -25.96 0.97 -1.43
C PHE A 495 -24.70 0.25 -1.00
N ILE A 496 -23.82 -0.07 -1.94
CA ILE A 496 -22.59 -0.81 -1.63
C ILE A 496 -21.42 0.11 -1.26
N HIS A 497 -21.47 1.39 -1.63
CA HIS A 497 -20.37 2.32 -1.37
C HIS A 497 -20.41 2.87 0.06
N ARG A 498 -19.25 2.93 0.73
CA ARG A 498 -19.18 3.29 2.16
C ARG A 498 -19.41 4.78 2.45
N TYR A 499 -19.14 5.65 1.48
CA TYR A 499 -19.26 7.11 1.63
C TYR A 499 -20.59 7.67 1.12
N GLN A 500 -21.69 6.94 1.32
CA GLN A 500 -23.00 7.35 0.84
C GLN A 500 -23.73 8.17 1.89
N ARG A 501 -24.35 9.29 1.49
CA ARG A 501 -25.01 10.25 2.40
C ARG A 501 -26.05 9.58 3.31
N TRP A 502 -26.75 8.56 2.83
CA TRP A 502 -27.75 7.86 3.64
C TRP A 502 -27.14 7.11 4.84
N ARG A 503 -25.85 6.77 4.79
CA ARG A 503 -25.17 6.03 5.87
C ARG A 503 -24.91 6.89 7.11
N THR A 504 -24.88 8.22 6.97
CA THR A 504 -24.73 9.15 8.10
C THR A 504 -26.05 9.67 8.64
N LEU A 505 -27.19 9.30 8.02
CA LEU A 505 -28.51 9.65 8.52
C LEU A 505 -28.86 8.84 9.78
N PRO A 506 -29.85 9.27 10.57
CA PRO A 506 -30.39 8.45 11.65
C PRO A 506 -30.93 7.09 11.13
N PRO A 507 -30.76 6.00 11.89
CA PRO A 507 -31.28 4.69 11.53
C PRO A 507 -32.81 4.69 11.55
N THR A 508 -33.42 3.81 10.76
CA THR A 508 -34.88 3.67 10.79
C THR A 508 -35.32 2.94 12.05
N GLN A 509 -36.55 3.21 12.52
CA GLN A 509 -37.13 2.50 13.67
C GLN A 509 -37.06 0.98 13.48
N GLY A 510 -37.40 0.48 12.29
CA GLY A 510 -37.31 -0.95 11.98
C GLY A 510 -35.88 -1.53 12.03
N GLN A 511 -34.83 -0.75 11.74
CA GLN A 511 -33.44 -1.19 11.94
C GLN A 511 -33.11 -1.31 13.42
N VAL A 512 -33.51 -0.31 14.22
CA VAL A 512 -33.31 -0.29 15.67
C VAL A 512 -34.08 -1.43 16.33
N ASP A 513 -35.35 -1.64 15.97
CA ASP A 513 -36.18 -2.73 16.48
C ASP A 513 -35.61 -4.09 16.11
N PHE A 514 -35.14 -4.27 14.87
CA PHE A 514 -34.49 -5.51 14.46
C PHE A 514 -33.22 -5.78 15.27
N ILE A 515 -32.37 -4.77 15.45
CA ILE A 515 -31.14 -4.88 16.23
C ILE A 515 -31.48 -5.18 17.69
N ASN A 516 -32.40 -4.45 18.33
CA ASN A 516 -32.80 -4.65 19.72
C ASN A 516 -33.47 -6.01 19.94
N LYS A 517 -34.34 -6.45 19.03
CA LYS A 517 -34.93 -7.81 19.05
C LYS A 517 -33.86 -8.90 19.00
N MET A 518 -32.80 -8.68 18.24
CA MET A 518 -31.68 -9.61 18.10
C MET A 518 -30.64 -9.50 19.24
N ARG A 519 -30.63 -8.39 20.01
CA ARG A 519 -29.71 -8.11 21.13
C ARG A 519 -30.15 -8.72 22.48
N GLY A 520 -31.38 -9.19 22.62
CA GLY A 520 -31.84 -9.86 23.85
C GLY A 520 -31.97 -8.93 25.06
N LYS A 521 -31.47 -9.33 26.23
CA LYS A 521 -31.65 -8.64 27.54
C LYS A 521 -30.76 -7.42 27.78
N ALA A 522 -29.97 -6.98 26.79
CA ALA A 522 -29.13 -5.78 26.93
C ALA A 522 -29.96 -4.49 26.89
N GLU A 523 -29.44 -3.39 27.45
CA GLU A 523 -30.12 -2.08 27.36
C GLU A 523 -30.43 -1.72 25.89
N PRO A 524 -31.67 -1.28 25.58
CA PRO A 524 -32.09 -0.99 24.22
C PRO A 524 -31.29 0.19 23.65
N LEU A 525 -30.76 0.01 22.43
CA LEU A 525 -30.08 1.08 21.71
C LEU A 525 -31.08 2.20 21.42
N LYS A 526 -30.71 3.42 21.78
CA LYS A 526 -31.45 4.64 21.45
C LYS A 526 -31.01 5.17 20.08
N LEU A 527 -31.94 5.81 19.36
CA LEU A 527 -31.73 6.40 18.02
C LEU A 527 -30.55 7.39 17.97
N GLU A 528 -30.23 8.00 19.10
CA GLU A 528 -29.27 9.11 19.25
C GLU A 528 -27.81 8.66 19.15
N ASN A 529 -27.52 7.37 19.35
CA ASN A 529 -26.15 6.83 19.49
C ASN A 529 -25.66 6.06 18.26
N LEU A 530 -26.44 6.01 17.18
CA LEU A 530 -26.17 5.15 16.03
C LEU A 530 -26.48 5.87 14.73
N ASP A 531 -25.62 5.73 13.73
CA ASP A 531 -25.92 6.13 12.36
C ASP A 531 -26.46 4.94 11.56
N LYS A 532 -27.18 5.24 10.48
CA LYS A 532 -27.85 4.25 9.62
C LYS A 532 -26.88 3.28 8.95
N GLY A 533 -25.63 3.69 8.73
CA GLY A 533 -24.55 2.88 8.20
C GLY A 533 -24.07 1.82 9.19
N LYS A 534 -23.76 2.23 10.43
CA LYS A 534 -23.39 1.34 11.54
C LYS A 534 -24.52 0.36 11.83
N ALA A 535 -25.78 0.81 11.83
CA ALA A 535 -26.93 -0.06 11.96
C ALA A 535 -26.97 -1.13 10.85
N ALA A 536 -26.71 -0.76 9.59
CA ALA A 536 -26.68 -1.69 8.48
C ALA A 536 -25.52 -2.72 8.58
N ASP A 537 -24.35 -2.28 9.05
CA ASP A 537 -23.19 -3.15 9.24
C ASP A 537 -23.45 -4.14 10.39
N MET A 538 -24.01 -3.68 11.51
CA MET A 538 -24.42 -4.54 12.64
C MET A 538 -25.47 -5.59 12.21
N ILE A 539 -26.47 -5.19 11.42
CA ILE A 539 -27.46 -6.13 10.88
C ILE A 539 -26.79 -7.18 9.99
N THR A 540 -25.80 -6.78 9.19
CA THR A 540 -25.05 -7.70 8.33
C THR A 540 -24.23 -8.70 9.16
N LYS A 541 -23.54 -8.24 10.21
CA LYS A 541 -22.85 -9.11 11.18
C LYS A 541 -23.81 -10.11 11.86
N LEU A 542 -24.99 -9.64 12.27
CA LEU A 542 -26.02 -10.47 12.90
C LEU A 542 -26.60 -11.52 11.94
N LYS A 543 -26.86 -11.14 10.68
CA LYS A 543 -27.42 -12.05 9.66
C LYS A 543 -26.42 -13.12 9.19
N HIS A 544 -25.13 -12.80 9.16
CA HIS A 544 -24.14 -13.62 8.46
C HIS A 544 -22.99 -14.16 9.34
N GLY A 545 -22.88 -13.78 10.63
CA GLY A 545 -21.70 -14.11 11.45
C GLY A 545 -21.94 -14.39 12.95
N ALA A 546 -22.78 -13.63 13.64
CA ALA A 546 -22.75 -13.60 15.11
C ALA A 546 -23.27 -14.88 15.82
N ARG A 547 -24.24 -15.60 15.26
CA ARG A 547 -24.90 -16.73 15.94
C ARG A 547 -23.98 -17.93 16.22
N GLY A 548 -23.10 -18.27 15.29
CA GLY A 548 -22.20 -19.44 15.43
C GLY A 548 -20.96 -19.18 16.27
N GLN A 549 -20.50 -17.93 16.30
CA GLN A 549 -19.33 -17.52 17.08
C GLN A 549 -19.69 -17.29 18.54
N PHE A 550 -20.87 -16.71 18.84
CA PHE A 550 -21.34 -16.54 20.20
C PHE A 550 -21.70 -17.86 20.90
N ALA A 551 -22.35 -18.80 20.19
CA ALA A 551 -22.59 -20.15 20.72
C ALA A 551 -21.28 -20.91 21.03
N ARG A 552 -20.19 -20.62 20.30
CA ARG A 552 -18.85 -21.16 20.57
C ARG A 552 -18.19 -20.51 21.78
N ILE A 553 -18.33 -19.20 21.95
CA ILE A 553 -17.81 -18.45 23.09
C ILE A 553 -18.54 -18.83 24.38
N GLU A 554 -19.88 -18.90 24.38
CA GLU A 554 -20.67 -19.40 25.52
C GLU A 554 -20.33 -20.86 25.87
N ALA A 555 -20.11 -21.72 24.87
CA ALA A 555 -19.68 -23.09 25.11
C ALA A 555 -18.26 -23.17 25.72
N GLY A 556 -17.39 -22.22 25.36
CA GLY A 556 -16.06 -22.04 25.94
C GLY A 556 -16.14 -21.58 27.40
N GLN A 557 -16.92 -20.53 27.69
CA GLN A 557 -17.15 -20.03 29.05
C GLN A 557 -17.77 -21.09 29.95
N ARG A 558 -18.79 -21.84 29.48
CA ARG A 558 -19.36 -22.96 30.25
C ARG A 558 -18.35 -24.09 30.53
N ARG A 559 -17.39 -24.32 29.63
CA ARG A 559 -16.29 -25.26 29.86
C ARG A 559 -15.32 -24.73 30.90
N GLN A 560 -15.00 -23.43 30.85
CA GLN A 560 -14.13 -22.75 31.78
C GLN A 560 -14.74 -22.73 33.18
N ASP A 561 -15.98 -22.28 33.34
CA ASP A 561 -16.72 -22.29 34.61
C ASP A 561 -16.80 -23.70 35.22
N LYS A 562 -16.95 -24.73 34.38
CA LYS A 562 -16.94 -26.13 34.83
C LYS A 562 -15.56 -26.56 35.32
N GLN A 563 -14.49 -26.14 34.64
CA GLN A 563 -13.11 -26.42 35.06
C GLN A 563 -12.75 -25.67 36.34
N ASP A 564 -13.17 -24.42 36.47
CA ASP A 564 -12.89 -23.58 37.63
C ASP A 564 -13.65 -24.10 38.87
N ARG A 565 -14.92 -24.50 38.73
CA ARG A 565 -15.67 -25.18 39.80
C ARG A 565 -15.03 -26.52 40.21
N LEU A 566 -14.50 -27.27 39.26
CA LEU A 566 -13.79 -28.53 39.55
C LEU A 566 -12.46 -28.26 40.28
N ALA A 567 -11.73 -27.21 39.91
CA ALA A 567 -10.49 -26.80 40.56
C ALA A 567 -10.73 -26.25 41.97
N GLU A 568 -11.80 -25.48 42.16
CA GLU A 568 -12.21 -24.95 43.45
C GLU A 568 -12.68 -26.05 44.41
N ALA A 569 -13.47 -27.01 43.91
CA ALA A 569 -13.87 -28.19 44.67
C ALA A 569 -12.67 -29.07 45.08
N LYS A 570 -11.63 -29.13 44.24
CA LYS A 570 -10.38 -29.83 44.56
C LYS A 570 -9.57 -29.10 45.64
N ARG A 571 -9.48 -27.77 45.57
CA ARG A 571 -8.86 -26.92 46.59
C ARG A 571 -9.56 -27.02 47.95
N LEU A 572 -10.89 -27.04 47.97
CA LEU A 572 -11.66 -27.20 49.20
C LEU A 572 -11.49 -28.58 49.85
N ARG A 573 -11.21 -29.63 49.04
CA ARG A 573 -10.86 -30.97 49.56
C ARG A 573 -9.47 -31.04 50.18
N GLU A 574 -8.54 -30.18 49.75
CA GLU A 574 -7.15 -30.17 50.23
C GLU A 574 -6.96 -29.30 51.50
N GLN A 575 -7.97 -28.52 51.92
CA GLN A 575 -7.99 -27.83 53.22
C GLN A 575 -8.57 -28.72 54.33
N VAL A 576 -7.72 -29.49 55.01
CA VAL A 576 -8.08 -30.15 56.28
C VAL A 576 -7.90 -29.15 57.42
N LYS A 577 -9.00 -28.72 58.06
CA LYS A 577 -8.95 -27.96 59.32
C LYS A 577 -8.78 -28.92 60.50
N VAL A 578 -7.62 -28.87 61.15
CA VAL A 578 -7.44 -29.44 62.50
C VAL A 578 -7.85 -28.39 63.54
N GLY A 579 -8.76 -28.76 64.45
CA GLY A 579 -9.25 -27.91 65.54
C GLY A 579 -8.23 -27.78 66.67
N PRO A 580 -8.37 -26.77 67.55
CA PRO A 580 -7.41 -26.50 68.61
C PRO A 580 -7.43 -27.59 69.69
N VAL A 581 -6.23 -28.01 70.12
CA VAL A 581 -6.03 -28.98 71.21
C VAL A 581 -6.33 -28.28 72.53
N ALA A 582 -7.28 -28.82 73.30
CA ALA A 582 -7.56 -28.34 74.66
C ALA A 582 -6.39 -28.65 75.59
N SER A 583 -6.06 -27.68 76.46
CA SER A 583 -5.01 -27.72 77.48
C SER A 583 -5.17 -28.86 78.47
#